data_AF-A0A1J5FBV2-F1
#
_entry.id   AF-A0A1J5FBV2-F1
#
_cell.length_a   1.000
_cell.length_b   1.000
_cell.length_c   1.000
_cell.angle_alpha   90.00
_cell.angle_beta   90.00
_cell.angle_gamma   90.00
#
_symmetry.space_group_name_H-M   'P 1'
#
loop_
_entity.id
_entity.type
_entity.pdbx_description
1 polymer ?
#
loop_
_entity_poly.entity_id
_entity_poly.type
_entity_poly.pdbx_seq_one_letter_code
_entity_poly.pdbx_strand_id
1 'polypeptide(L)'
;MLENSVWRQYNKENNFRQKLSEFCSMNSQDLIEDDKELYGMLKAKFTKKELKLFAMDSANISDDTIKSKFSFNDEELAQAKFKLYKKFKQDKTRL
;
A
#
# COMPACT_ATOMS: atom_id res chain seq x y z
N MET A 1 -9.77 -12.90 -3.86
CA MET A 1 -9.61 -11.82 -4.85
C MET A 1 -10.13 -10.50 -4.33
N LEU A 2 -9.39 -9.42 -4.58
CA LEU A 2 -9.61 -8.06 -4.06
C LEU A 2 -10.49 -7.18 -4.96
N GLU A 3 -11.44 -7.74 -5.70
CA GLU A 3 -12.11 -7.10 -6.86
C GLU A 3 -12.68 -5.70 -6.59
N ASN A 4 -13.24 -5.45 -5.40
CA ASN A 4 -13.81 -4.16 -5.00
C ASN A 4 -12.89 -3.30 -4.11
N SER A 5 -11.60 -3.61 -4.07
CA SER A 5 -10.62 -2.91 -3.25
C SER A 5 -10.08 -1.64 -3.94
N VAL A 6 -9.45 -0.77 -3.16
CA VAL A 6 -8.67 0.35 -3.70
C VAL A 6 -7.49 -0.17 -4.53
N TRP A 7 -6.95 -1.34 -4.19
CA TRP A 7 -5.88 -1.98 -4.96
C TRP A 7 -6.27 -2.19 -6.42
N ARG A 8 -7.44 -2.78 -6.68
CA ARG A 8 -7.92 -3.10 -8.04
C ARG A 8 -8.33 -1.87 -8.87
N GLN A 9 -8.43 -0.69 -8.25
CA GLN A 9 -8.63 0.57 -8.98
C GLN A 9 -7.36 1.02 -9.72
N TYR A 10 -6.19 0.58 -9.25
CA TYR A 10 -4.89 1.02 -9.77
C TYR A 10 -4.04 -0.14 -10.30
N ASN A 11 -4.26 -1.36 -9.80
CA ASN A 11 -3.49 -2.55 -10.14
C ASN A 11 -4.40 -3.59 -10.81
N LYS A 12 -4.15 -3.87 -12.09
CA LYS A 12 -4.91 -4.86 -12.88
C LYS A 12 -4.63 -6.30 -12.45
N GLU A 13 -3.45 -6.53 -11.89
CA GLU A 13 -3.03 -7.83 -11.39
C GLU A 13 -3.31 -7.97 -9.89
N ASN A 14 -3.53 -9.21 -9.44
CA ASN A 14 -3.68 -9.51 -8.02
C ASN A 14 -2.32 -9.86 -7.39
N ASN A 15 -1.34 -8.97 -7.56
CA ASN A 15 0.04 -9.10 -7.06
C ASN A 15 0.27 -8.29 -5.76
N PHE A 16 -0.80 -8.07 -4.99
CA PHE A 16 -0.79 -7.26 -3.77
C PHE A 16 0.22 -7.74 -2.74
N ARG A 17 0.18 -9.04 -2.41
CA ARG A 17 1.10 -9.67 -1.46
C ARG A 17 2.56 -9.55 -1.91
N GLN A 18 2.83 -9.75 -3.20
CA GLN A 18 4.17 -9.60 -3.76
C GLN A 18 4.68 -8.17 -3.63
N LYS A 19 3.89 -7.18 -4.07
CA LYS A 19 4.27 -5.77 -3.95
C LYS A 19 4.49 -5.36 -2.50
N LEU A 20 3.60 -5.80 -1.62
CA LEU A 20 3.76 -5.57 -0.18
C LEU A 20 5.07 -6.14 0.35
N SER A 21 5.44 -7.38 0.00
CA SER A 21 6.73 -7.96 0.40
C SER A 21 7.94 -7.18 -0.13
N GLU A 22 7.88 -6.70 -1.38
CA GLU A 22 8.93 -5.87 -2.00
C GLU A 22 9.13 -4.57 -1.20
N PHE A 23 8.03 -3.86 -0.90
CA PHE A 23 8.06 -2.59 -0.17
C PHE A 23 8.45 -2.74 1.32
N CYS A 24 8.01 -3.82 1.96
CA CYS A 24 8.38 -4.12 3.34
C CYS A 24 9.81 -4.66 3.47
N SER A 25 10.45 -5.07 2.36
CA SER A 25 11.70 -5.84 2.36
C SER A 25 11.60 -7.09 3.24
N MET A 26 10.47 -7.80 3.14
CA MET A 26 10.18 -9.04 3.88
C MET A 26 9.90 -10.18 2.91
N ASN A 27 10.01 -11.43 3.34
CA ASN A 27 9.65 -12.55 2.49
C ASN A 27 8.11 -12.59 2.36
N SER A 28 7.58 -12.81 1.15
CA SER A 28 6.14 -12.99 0.95
C SER A 28 5.58 -14.16 1.76
N GLN A 29 6.42 -15.13 2.12
CA GLN A 29 6.07 -16.26 3.00
C GLN A 29 5.78 -15.82 4.45
N ASP A 30 6.30 -14.66 4.88
CA ASP A 30 6.03 -14.10 6.21
C ASP A 30 4.70 -13.31 6.25
N LEU A 31 4.03 -13.15 5.10
CA LEU A 31 2.74 -12.48 4.97
C LEU A 31 1.60 -13.49 4.97
N ILE A 32 0.41 -13.07 5.43
CA ILE A 32 -0.83 -13.85 5.33
C ILE A 32 -1.01 -14.33 3.89
N GLU A 33 -1.27 -15.63 3.75
CA GLU A 33 -1.43 -16.26 2.45
C GLU A 33 -2.71 -15.84 1.74
N ASP A 34 -3.82 -15.69 2.49
CA ASP A 34 -5.08 -15.20 1.97
C ASP A 34 -5.03 -13.67 1.75
N ASP A 35 -5.11 -13.24 0.49
CA ASP A 35 -5.10 -11.83 0.12
C ASP A 35 -6.23 -11.01 0.75
N LYS A 36 -7.43 -11.59 0.94
CA LYS A 36 -8.56 -10.88 1.53
C LYS A 36 -8.31 -10.62 3.00
N GLU A 37 -7.78 -11.61 3.72
CA GLU A 37 -7.42 -11.49 5.13
C GLU A 37 -6.26 -10.50 5.31
N LEU A 38 -5.21 -10.61 4.49
CA LEU A 38 -4.10 -9.66 4.45
C LEU A 38 -4.60 -8.22 4.24
N TYR A 39 -5.43 -8.01 3.21
CA TYR A 39 -5.99 -6.71 2.89
C TYR A 39 -6.95 -6.22 3.98
N GLY A 40 -7.72 -7.12 4.61
CA GLY A 40 -8.58 -6.82 5.74
C GLY A 40 -7.81 -6.30 6.95
N MET A 41 -6.70 -6.96 7.31
CA MET A 41 -5.81 -6.51 8.38
C MET A 41 -5.24 -5.12 8.06
N LEU A 42 -4.82 -4.90 6.82
CA LEU A 42 -4.30 -3.61 6.39
C LEU A 42 -5.38 -2.52 6.40
N LYS A 43 -6.64 -2.82 6.06
CA LYS A 43 -7.75 -1.86 6.22
C LYS A 43 -8.03 -1.48 7.67
N ALA A 44 -7.79 -2.37 8.62
CA ALA A 44 -7.96 -2.06 10.04
C ALA A 44 -6.83 -1.16 10.58
N LYS A 45 -5.61 -1.33 10.05
CA LYS A 45 -4.41 -0.61 10.52
C LYS A 45 -4.15 0.69 9.77
N PHE A 46 -4.46 0.73 8.48
CA PHE A 46 -4.17 1.86 7.59
C PHE A 46 -5.43 2.62 7.24
N THR A 47 -5.28 3.94 7.11
CA THR A 47 -6.34 4.80 6.60
C THR A 47 -6.59 4.53 5.12
N LYS A 48 -7.78 4.90 4.63
CA LYS A 48 -8.11 4.81 3.21
C LYS A 48 -7.13 5.60 2.32
N LYS A 49 -6.58 6.71 2.83
CA LYS A 49 -5.58 7.52 2.11
C LYS A 49 -4.26 6.77 1.99
N GLU A 50 -3.78 6.15 3.06
CA GLU A 50 -2.55 5.34 3.08
C GLU A 50 -2.64 4.15 2.12
N LEU A 51 -3.74 3.37 2.16
CA LEU A 51 -3.95 2.25 1.24
C LEU A 51 -4.02 2.70 -0.22
N LYS A 52 -4.61 3.88 -0.46
CA LYS A 52 -4.69 4.47 -1.79
C LYS A 52 -3.33 4.95 -2.28
N LEU A 53 -2.55 5.60 -1.42
CA LEU A 53 -1.19 6.02 -1.72
C LEU A 53 -0.34 4.79 -2.09
N PHE A 54 -0.41 3.72 -1.29
CA PHE A 54 0.28 2.47 -1.57
C PHE A 54 -0.13 1.87 -2.93
N ALA A 55 -1.43 1.81 -3.22
CA ALA A 55 -1.94 1.26 -4.48
C ALA A 55 -1.49 2.09 -5.70
N MET A 56 -1.47 3.42 -5.59
CA MET A 56 -1.01 4.32 -6.66
C MET A 56 0.51 4.25 -6.85
N ASP A 57 1.28 4.24 -5.76
CA ASP A 57 2.75 4.13 -5.80
C ASP A 57 3.19 2.77 -6.36
N SER A 58 2.52 1.69 -5.95
CA SER A 58 2.77 0.34 -6.49
C SER A 58 2.45 0.19 -7.97
N ALA A 59 1.50 1.00 -8.48
CA ALA A 59 1.14 1.05 -9.88
C ALA A 59 2.06 1.96 -10.72
N ASN A 60 3.16 2.46 -10.14
CA ASN A 60 4.09 3.42 -10.76
C ASN A 60 3.39 4.68 -11.29
N ILE A 61 2.33 5.14 -10.61
CA ILE A 61 1.69 6.42 -10.94
C ILE A 61 2.66 7.55 -10.59
N SER A 62 2.78 8.55 -11.48
CA SER A 62 3.69 9.67 -11.27
C SER A 62 3.38 10.44 -9.99
N ASP A 63 4.44 10.93 -9.36
CA ASP A 63 4.35 11.75 -8.15
C ASP A 63 3.47 12.99 -8.37
N ASP A 64 3.48 13.60 -9.56
CA ASP A 64 2.60 14.72 -9.90
C ASP A 64 1.12 14.35 -9.87
N THR A 65 0.77 13.15 -10.36
CA THR A 65 -0.61 12.65 -10.32
C THR A 65 -1.02 12.35 -8.89
N ILE A 66 -0.13 11.76 -8.09
CA ILE A 66 -0.37 11.47 -6.67
C ILE A 66 -0.55 12.80 -5.91
N LYS A 67 0.35 13.76 -6.08
CA LYS A 67 0.27 15.11 -5.51
C LYS A 67 -1.05 15.77 -5.84
N SER A 68 -1.44 15.81 -7.12
CA SER A 68 -2.73 16.36 -7.54
C SER A 68 -3.93 15.65 -6.90
N LYS A 69 -3.89 14.32 -6.79
CA LYS A 69 -5.01 13.53 -6.25
C LYS A 69 -5.21 13.70 -4.74
N PHE A 70 -4.12 13.94 -4.01
CA PHE A 70 -4.13 14.11 -2.56
C PHE A 70 -3.99 15.57 -2.12
N SER A 71 -3.85 16.49 -3.08
CA SER A 71 -3.52 17.90 -2.85
C SER A 71 -2.25 18.08 -2.01
N PHE A 72 -1.23 17.25 -2.27
CA PHE A 72 0.06 17.31 -1.59
C PHE A 72 1.06 18.18 -2.36
N ASN A 73 1.97 18.83 -1.63
CA ASN A 73 3.24 19.30 -2.16
C ASN A 73 4.32 18.19 -2.11
N ASP A 74 5.54 18.48 -2.60
CA ASP A 74 6.63 17.50 -2.64
C ASP A 74 7.06 16.99 -1.25
N GLU A 75 7.12 17.88 -0.26
CA GLU A 75 7.45 17.52 1.12
C GLU A 75 6.37 16.66 1.76
N GLU A 76 5.10 17.01 1.56
CA GLU A 76 3.95 16.26 2.06
C GLU A 76 3.86 14.87 1.45
N LEU A 77 4.13 14.75 0.15
CA LEU A 77 4.18 13.44 -0.51
C LEU A 77 5.32 12.60 0.06
N ALA A 78 6.52 13.17 0.20
CA ALA A 78 7.67 12.48 0.77
C ALA A 78 7.39 12.04 2.21
N GLN A 79 6.79 12.90 3.03
CA GLN A 79 6.40 12.59 4.40
C GLN A 79 5.30 11.52 4.46
N ALA A 80 4.31 11.57 3.57
CA ALA A 80 3.23 10.59 3.51
C ALA A 80 3.77 9.21 3.12
N LYS A 81 4.63 9.12 2.09
CA LYS A 81 5.32 7.88 1.70
C LYS A 81 6.21 7.37 2.85
N PHE A 82 6.99 8.25 3.47
CA PHE A 82 7.85 7.88 4.59
C PHE A 82 7.06 7.31 5.77
N LYS A 83 5.98 7.98 6.19
CA LYS A 83 5.10 7.49 7.27
C LYS A 83 4.46 6.15 6.91
N LEU A 84 3.96 6.01 5.68
CA LEU A 84 3.37 4.78 5.16
C LEU A 84 4.36 3.61 5.24
N TYR A 85 5.56 3.77 4.68
CA TYR A 85 6.59 2.72 4.65
C TYR A 85 7.21 2.44 6.02
N LYS A 86 7.38 3.48 6.84
CA LYS A 86 7.78 3.31 8.24
C LYS A 86 6.74 2.49 8.99
N LYS A 87 5.45 2.73 8.78
CA LYS A 87 4.36 1.97 9.40
C LYS A 87 4.35 0.53 8.91
N PHE A 88 4.50 0.27 7.61
CA PHE A 88 4.68 -1.08 7.09
C PHE A 88 5.83 -1.84 7.78
N LYS A 89 6.99 -1.18 7.94
CA LYS A 89 8.18 -1.76 8.60
C LYS A 89 8.04 -1.90 10.11
N GLN A 90 7.37 -0.97 10.80
CA GLN A 90 7.21 -0.97 12.26
C GLN A 90 6.09 -1.89 12.73
N ASP A 91 4.96 -1.88 12.02
CA ASP A 91 3.83 -2.73 12.34
C ASP A 91 4.14 -4.20 12.01
N LYS A 92 5.21 -4.44 11.21
CA LYS A 92 5.76 -5.73 10.79
C LYS A 92 4.66 -6.75 10.57
N THR A 93 3.51 -6.32 10.03
CA THR A 93 2.27 -7.09 9.97
C THR A 93 2.26 -8.20 11.01
N ARG A 94 2.37 -7.87 12.32
CA ARG A 94 2.59 -8.89 13.38
C ARG A 94 1.64 -10.06 13.12
N LEU A 95 2.21 -11.14 12.62
CA LEU A 95 1.64 -12.44 12.38
C LEU A 95 2.38 -13.38 13.32
#